data_AF-A0A395L1K3-F1
#
_entry.id   AF-A0A395L1K3-F1
#
_cell.length_a   1.000
_cell.length_b   1.000
_cell.length_c   1.000
_cell.angle_alpha   90.00
_cell.angle_beta   90.00
_cell.angle_gamma   90.00
#
_symmetry.space_group_name_H-M   'P 1'
#
loop_
_entity.id
_entity.type
_entity.pdbx_description
1 polymer ?
#
loop_
_entity_poly.entity_id
_entity_poly.type
_entity_poly.pdbx_seq_one_letter_code
_entity_poly.pdbx_strand_id
1 'polypeptide(L)' 'MREKKRRETETISESIRELAVPGMKPKALIEAVRGRHPDASKKDIARAAFLTVILSAAHTPEDAQAFHDLASDP' A
#
# COMPACT_ATOMS: atom_id res chain seq x y z
N MET A 1 -17.84 12.33 -5.91
CA MET A 1 -16.43 12.62 -5.54
C MET A 1 -15.86 11.67 -4.49
N ARG A 2 -16.51 11.47 -3.33
CA ARG A 2 -16.01 10.56 -2.28
C ARG A 2 -15.92 9.09 -2.71
N GLU A 3 -16.94 8.58 -3.41
CA GLU A 3 -16.97 7.19 -3.89
C GLU A 3 -15.83 6.86 -4.86
N LYS A 4 -15.62 7.72 -5.87
CA LYS A 4 -14.53 7.56 -6.86
C LYS A 4 -13.17 7.49 -6.17
N LYS A 5 -12.95 8.36 -5.19
CA LYS A 5 -11.69 8.42 -4.44
C LYS A 5 -11.50 7.21 -3.53
N ARG A 6 -12.58 6.64 -2.99
CA ARG A 6 -12.53 5.39 -2.24
C ARG A 6 -12.13 4.23 -3.15
N ARG A 7 -12.77 4.11 -4.32
CA ARG A 7 -12.44 3.07 -5.32
C ARG A 7 -10.99 3.17 -5.81
N GLU A 8 -10.51 4.38 -6.10
CA GLU A 8 -9.07 4.59 -6.43
C GLU A 8 -8.16 4.11 -5.30
N THR A 9 -8.51 4.40 -4.04
CA THR A 9 -7.71 3.94 -2.88
C THR A 9 -7.73 2.41 -2.75
N GLU A 10 -8.88 1.77 -3.00
CA GLU A 10 -9.02 0.31 -3.00
C GLU A 10 -8.18 -0.33 -4.11
N THR A 11 -8.23 0.19 -5.34
CA THR A 11 -7.41 -0.32 -6.47
C THR A 11 -5.90 -0.15 -6.22
N ILE A 12 -5.48 0.99 -5.66
CA ILE A 12 -4.07 1.18 -5.29
C ILE A 12 -3.68 0.21 -4.16
N SER A 13 -4.57 -0.06 -3.20
CA SER A 13 -4.33 -1.01 -2.10
C SER A 13 -4.11 -2.44 -2.63
N GLU A 14 -4.94 -2.89 -3.58
CA GLU A 14 -4.76 -4.19 -4.23
C GLU A 14 -3.40 -4.28 -4.92
N SER A 15 -3.00 -3.22 -5.63
CA SER A 15 -1.68 -3.16 -6.27
C SER A 15 -0.54 -3.17 -5.26
N ILE A 16 -0.69 -2.49 -4.13
CA ILE A 16 0.32 -2.50 -3.05
C ILE A 16 0.47 -3.91 -2.48
N ARG A 17 -0.64 -4.63 -2.25
CA ARG A 17 -0.61 -6.01 -1.76
C ARG A 17 0.14 -6.96 -2.71
N GLU A 18 0.01 -6.76 -4.01
CA GLU A 18 0.73 -7.57 -5.01
C GLU A 18 2.21 -7.21 -5.16
N LEU A 19 2.56 -5.94 -4.93
CA LEU A 19 3.92 -5.42 -5.17
C LEU A 19 4.80 -5.47 -3.92
N ALA A 20 4.21 -5.40 -2.73
CA ALA A 20 4.94 -5.39 -1.48
C ALA A 20 5.55 -6.78 -1.22
N VAL A 21 6.86 -6.80 -1.01
CA VAL A 21 7.62 -8.00 -0.64
C VAL A 21 8.46 -7.72 0.61
N PRO A 22 8.78 -8.74 1.43
CA PRO A 22 9.64 -8.56 2.60
C PRO A 22 10.98 -7.93 2.24
N GLY A 23 11.43 -6.95 3.03
CA GLY A 23 12.70 -6.23 2.81
C GLY A 23 12.65 -5.16 1.69
N MET A 24 11.50 -4.90 1.09
CA MET A 24 11.35 -3.82 0.10
C MET A 24 11.46 -2.45 0.77
N LYS A 25 12.18 -1.51 0.16
CA LYS A 25 12.27 -0.13 0.67
C LYS A 25 11.00 0.67 0.35
N PRO A 26 10.54 1.59 1.23
CA PRO A 26 9.34 2.40 0.98
C PRO A 26 9.38 3.17 -0.34
N LYS A 27 10.55 3.69 -0.73
CA LYS A 27 10.73 4.40 -2.00
C LYS A 27 10.53 3.49 -3.21
N ALA A 28 11.00 2.25 -3.14
CA ALA A 28 10.83 1.29 -4.23
C ALA A 28 9.36 0.92 -4.41
N LEU A 29 8.62 0.76 -3.32
CA LEU A 29 7.17 0.51 -3.36
C LEU A 29 6.42 1.68 -4.03
N ILE A 30 6.74 2.93 -3.65
CA ILE A 30 6.11 4.11 -4.25
C ILE A 30 6.34 4.18 -5.76
N GLU A 31 7.57 3.93 -6.22
CA GLU A 31 7.89 3.94 -7.65
C GLU A 31 7.19 2.81 -8.40
N ALA A 32 7.15 1.60 -7.83
CA ALA A 32 6.44 0.46 -8.42
C ALA A 32 4.93 0.72 -8.54
N VAL A 33 4.32 1.31 -7.51
CA VAL A 33 2.89 1.68 -7.51
C VAL A 33 2.62 2.76 -8.55
N ARG A 34 3.48 3.77 -8.67
CA ARG A 34 3.35 4.82 -9.71
C ARG A 34 3.49 4.27 -11.13
N GLY A 35 4.27 3.21 -11.32
CA GLY A 35 4.35 2.50 -12.60
C GLY A 35 2.99 1.93 -13.04
N ARG A 36 2.14 1.52 -12.09
CA ARG A 36 0.77 1.03 -12.37
C ARG A 36 -0.30 2.12 -12.27
N HIS A 37 -0.06 3.14 -11.44
CA HIS A 37 -0.98 4.25 -11.17
C HIS A 37 -0.26 5.60 -11.32
N PRO A 38 -0.06 6.09 -12.55
CA PRO A 38 0.76 7.29 -12.81
C PRO A 38 0.23 8.56 -12.12
N ASP A 39 -1.09 8.66 -11.98
CA ASP A 39 -1.78 9.79 -11.37
C ASP A 39 -1.83 9.73 -9.84
N ALA A 40 -1.37 8.64 -9.23
CA ALA A 40 -1.43 8.46 -7.78
C ALA A 40 -0.47 9.41 -7.07
N SER A 41 -1.03 10.31 -6.25
CA SER A 41 -0.22 11.17 -5.40
C SER A 41 0.42 10.35 -4.27
N LYS A 42 1.52 10.86 -3.70
CA LYS A 42 2.17 10.22 -2.53
C LYS A 42 1.19 10.02 -1.35
N LYS A 43 0.21 10.90 -1.20
CA LYS A 43 -0.84 10.80 -0.15
C LYS A 43 -1.86 9.71 -0.46
N ASP A 44 -2.16 9.44 -1.72
CA ASP A 44 -3.08 8.37 -2.12
C ASP A 44 -2.41 7.01 -1.90
N ILE A 45 -1.14 6.89 -2.29
CA ILE A 45 -0.33 5.68 -2.06
C ILE A 45 -0.18 5.39 -0.56
N ALA A 46 0.13 6.40 0.25
CA ALA A 46 0.25 6.20 1.71
C ALA A 46 -1.07 5.76 2.36
N ARG A 47 -2.20 6.35 1.94
CA ARG A 47 -3.53 5.93 2.43
C ARG A 47 -3.88 4.52 2.02
N ALA A 48 -3.60 4.17 0.77
CA ALA A 48 -3.84 2.84 0.25
C ALA A 48 -2.96 1.80 0.98
N ALA A 49 -1.68 2.11 1.22
CA ALA A 49 -0.79 1.23 2.00
C ALA A 49 -1.34 0.98 3.41
N PHE A 50 -1.78 2.03 4.10
CA PHE A 50 -2.37 1.91 5.43
C PHE A 50 -3.67 1.07 5.42
N LEU A 51 -4.52 1.26 4.40
CA LEU A 51 -5.70 0.43 4.20
C LEU A 51 -5.30 -1.04 3.98
N THR A 52 -4.27 -1.32 3.18
CA THR A 52 -3.75 -2.68 2.96
C THR A 52 -3.33 -3.32 4.29
N VAL A 53 -2.59 -2.61 5.15
CA VAL A 53 -2.20 -3.13 6.48
C VAL A 53 -3.42 -3.51 7.32
N ILE A 54 -4.43 -2.64 7.40
CA ILE A 54 -5.65 -2.89 8.17
C ILE A 54 -6.36 -4.15 7.66
N LEU A 55 -6.50 -4.29 6.34
CA LEU A 55 -7.16 -5.43 5.71
C LEU A 55 -6.36 -6.73 5.91
N SER A 56 -5.04 -6.67 5.75
CA SER A 56 -4.13 -7.79 5.99
C SER A 56 -4.13 -8.23 7.46
N ALA A 57 -4.10 -7.30 8.42
CA ALA A 57 -4.18 -7.63 9.85
C ALA A 57 -5.50 -8.32 10.24
N ALA A 58 -6.59 -8.08 9.49
CA ALA A 58 -7.87 -8.74 9.69
C ALA A 58 -7.94 -10.17 9.10
N HIS A 59 -7.03 -10.54 8.18
CA HIS A 59 -7.14 -11.79 7.39
C HIS A 59 -5.91 -12.72 7.53
N THR A 60 -4.70 -12.17 7.71
CA THR A 60 -3.41 -12.90 7.73
C THR A 60 -2.38 -12.16 8.60
N PRO A 61 -2.08 -12.63 9.82
CA PRO A 61 -1.15 -11.95 10.74
C PRO A 61 0.27 -11.76 10.19
N GLU A 62 0.74 -12.66 9.32
CA GLU A 62 2.07 -12.62 8.72
C GLU A 62 2.25 -11.44 7.76
N ASP A 63 1.19 -11.06 7.02
CA ASP A 63 1.21 -9.90 6.12
C ASP A 63 1.31 -8.59 6.93
N ALA A 64 0.65 -8.52 8.09
CA ALA A 64 0.71 -7.35 8.96
C ALA A 64 2.12 -7.10 9.52
N GLN A 65 2.88 -8.16 9.79
CA GLN A 65 4.26 -8.07 10.27
C GLN A 65 5.19 -7.46 9.21
N ALA A 66 5.06 -7.87 7.93
CA ALA A 66 5.88 -7.32 6.85
C ALA A 66 5.66 -5.81 6.65
N PHE A 67 4.43 -5.34 6.84
CA PHE A 67 4.13 -3.90 6.78
C PHE A 67 4.57 -3.13 8.03
N HIS A 68 4.52 -3.76 9.21
CA HIS A 68 5.06 -3.17 10.43
C HIS A 68 6.57 -2.92 10.33
N ASP A 69 7.29 -3.89 9.77
CA ASP A 69 8.74 -3.78 9.56
C ASP A 69 9.07 -2.66 8.56
N LEU A 70 8.28 -2.51 7.50
CA LEU A 70 8.39 -1.42 6.52
C LEU A 70 8.21 -0.02 7.13
N ALA A 71 7.37 0.10 8.16
CA ALA A 71 7.08 1.37 8.83
C ALA A 71 8.07 1.71 9.96
N SER A 72 8.81 0.70 10.45
CA SER A 72 9.68 0.81 11.62
C SER A 72 11.16 1.06 11.26
N ASP A 73 11.54 0.93 9.99
CA ASP A 73 12.91 1.18 9.52
C ASP A 73 13.09 2.67 9.16
N PRO A 74 13.99 3.42 9.86
CA PRO A 74 14.14 4.88 9.74
C PRO A 74 14.81 5.39 8.45
#